data_AF-R6H4E0-F1
#
_entry.id   AF-R6H4E0-F1
#
_cell.length_a   1.000
_cell.length_b   1.000
_cell.length_c   1.000
_cell.angle_alpha   90.00
_cell.angle_beta   90.00
_cell.angle_gamma   90.00
#
_symmetry.space_group_name_H-M   'P 1'
#
loop_
_entity.id
_entity.type
_entity.pdbx_description
1 polymer ?
#
loop_
_entity_poly.entity_id
_entity_poly.type
_entity_poly.pdbx_seq_one_letter_code
_entity_poly.pdbx_strand_id
1 'polypeptide(L)'
;MLTIDDLLFIAIVVWLLLISVIVLRALKNKEEIMSSEAKSRRDMIDLEKITKNIERDYKPANINLTSYEQEQEDNAIISYQELLNSKDKNHVNYDGSFNNKTDIDIKKVDLSNNEKNAYDEHNQINITLMSYEKEEAFLKALKQLKIDLAR
;
A
#
# COMPACT_ATOMS: atom_id res chain seq x y z
N MET A 1 -26.84 -22.27 -82.67
CA MET A 1 -26.51 -23.48 -81.89
C MET A 1 -25.23 -23.15 -81.16
N LEU A 2 -25.19 -23.27 -79.83
CA LEU A 2 -23.97 -22.95 -79.07
C LEU A 2 -22.89 -23.97 -79.43
N THR A 3 -21.70 -23.52 -79.82
CA THR A 3 -20.59 -24.43 -80.13
C THR A 3 -19.88 -24.87 -78.85
N ILE A 4 -19.13 -25.97 -78.92
CA ILE A 4 -18.33 -26.47 -77.79
C ILE A 4 -17.26 -25.44 -77.38
N ASP A 5 -16.73 -24.69 -78.35
CA ASP A 5 -15.78 -23.61 -78.10
C ASP A 5 -16.42 -22.43 -77.34
N ASP A 6 -17.66 -22.07 -77.66
CA ASP A 6 -18.42 -21.06 -76.91
C ASP A 6 -18.64 -21.48 -75.45
N LEU A 7 -18.93 -22.78 -75.21
CA LEU A 7 -19.13 -23.32 -73.86
C LEU A 7 -17.83 -23.27 -73.04
N LEU A 8 -16.69 -23.61 -73.65
CA LEU A 8 -15.37 -23.54 -73.02
C LEU A 8 -14.99 -22.10 -72.66
N PHE A 9 -15.24 -21.15 -73.55
CA PHE A 9 -14.98 -19.73 -73.29
C PHE A 9 -15.81 -19.21 -72.11
N ILE A 10 -17.11 -19.53 -72.07
CA ILE A 10 -17.99 -19.14 -70.96
C ILE A 10 -17.52 -19.76 -69.64
N ALA A 11 -17.12 -21.04 -69.63
CA ALA A 11 -16.62 -21.71 -68.44
C ALA A 11 -15.36 -21.04 -67.88
N ILE A 12 -14.42 -20.64 -68.74
CA ILE A 12 -13.20 -19.94 -68.35
C ILE A 12 -13.51 -18.55 -67.77
N VAL A 13 -14.44 -17.82 -68.37
CA VAL A 13 -14.87 -16.49 -67.88
C VAL A 13 -15.53 -16.60 -66.51
N VAL A 14 -16.40 -17.58 -66.30
CA VAL A 14 -17.03 -17.85 -64.99
C VAL A 14 -15.98 -18.23 -63.95
N TRP A 15 -14.98 -19.03 -64.32
CA TRP A 15 -13.90 -19.41 -63.42
C TRP A 15 -13.03 -18.21 -63.01
N LEU A 16 -12.72 -17.31 -63.95
CA LEU A 16 -12.01 -16.05 -63.66
C LEU A 16 -12.81 -15.14 -62.72
N LEU A 17 -14.13 -15.06 -62.89
CA LEU A 17 -15.00 -14.30 -61.99
C LEU A 17 -14.99 -14.87 -60.56
N LEU A 18 -15.05 -16.19 -60.42
CA LEU A 18 -14.96 -16.84 -59.10
C LEU A 18 -13.64 -16.54 -58.40
N ILE A 19 -12.52 -16.59 -59.13
CA ILE A 19 -11.19 -16.26 -58.60
C ILE A 19 -11.13 -14.79 -58.17
N SER A 20 -11.66 -13.88 -58.99
CA SER A 20 -11.70 -12.45 -58.67
C SER A 20 -12.44 -12.18 -57.35
N VAL A 21 -13.59 -12.82 -57.14
CA VAL A 21 -14.36 -12.71 -55.89
C VAL A 21 -13.59 -13.27 -54.68
N ILE A 22 -12.89 -14.40 -54.84
CA ILE A 22 -12.06 -14.99 -53.79
C ILE A 22 -10.91 -14.05 -53.39
N VAL A 23 -10.24 -13.43 -54.37
CA VAL A 23 -9.15 -12.47 -54.13
C VAL A 23 -9.67 -11.22 -53.43
N LEU A 24 -10.81 -10.65 -53.86
CA LEU A 24 -11.45 -9.51 -53.20
C LEU A 24 -11.81 -9.83 -51.75
N ARG A 25 -12.36 -11.02 -51.48
CA ARG A 25 -12.69 -11.48 -50.13
C ARG A 25 -11.43 -11.66 -49.27
N ALA A 26 -10.36 -12.21 -49.83
CA ALA A 26 -9.09 -12.40 -49.14
C ALA A 26 -8.42 -11.06 -48.78
N LEU A 27 -8.47 -10.07 -49.67
CA LEU A 27 -7.95 -8.72 -49.40
C LEU A 27 -8.74 -8.02 -48.30
N LYS A 28 -10.09 -8.05 -48.37
CA LYS A 28 -10.94 -7.47 -47.35
C LYS A 28 -10.72 -8.11 -45.97
N ASN A 29 -10.58 -9.44 -45.91
CA ASN A 29 -10.34 -10.14 -44.66
C ASN A 29 -8.97 -9.80 -44.06
N LYS A 30 -7.93 -9.59 -44.88
CA LYS A 30 -6.61 -9.14 -44.42
C LYS A 30 -6.64 -7.71 -43.85
N GLU A 31 -7.42 -6.82 -44.44
CA GLU A 31 -7.59 -5.45 -43.95
C GLU A 31 -8.33 -5.40 -42.60
N GLU A 32 -9.37 -6.24 -42.41
CA GLU A 32 -10.06 -6.38 -41.13
C GLU A 32 -9.15 -6.98 -40.04
N ILE A 33 -8.30 -7.96 -40.40
CA ILE A 33 -7.30 -8.54 -39.47
C ILE A 33 -6.22 -7.51 -39.11
N MET A 34 -5.68 -6.78 -40.10
CA MET A 34 -4.64 -5.77 -39.86
C MET A 34 -5.17 -4.57 -39.05
N SER A 35 -6.40 -4.14 -39.29
CA SER A 35 -7.02 -3.05 -38.55
C SER A 35 -7.40 -3.44 -37.11
N SER A 36 -7.80 -4.69 -36.87
CA SER A 36 -8.07 -5.20 -35.52
C SER A 36 -6.80 -5.44 -34.70
N GLU A 37 -5.72 -5.96 -35.29
CA GLU A 37 -4.41 -6.05 -34.62
C GLU A 37 -3.82 -4.67 -34.31
N ALA A 38 -3.92 -3.71 -35.23
CA ALA A 38 -3.45 -2.34 -35.00
C ALA A 38 -4.24 -1.63 -33.90
N LYS A 39 -5.54 -1.94 -33.74
CA LYS A 39 -6.37 -1.43 -32.65
C LYS A 39 -6.02 -2.08 -31.31
N SER A 40 -5.81 -3.41 -31.30
CA SER A 40 -5.40 -4.16 -30.10
C SER A 40 -4.06 -3.69 -29.53
N ARG A 41 -3.09 -3.32 -30.38
CA ARG A 41 -1.80 -2.75 -29.93
C ARG A 41 -1.91 -1.35 -29.33
N ARG A 42 -2.93 -0.56 -29.68
CA ARG A 42 -3.17 0.77 -29.08
C ARG A 42 -3.89 0.69 -27.74
N ASP A 43 -4.67 -0.37 -27.53
CA ASP A 43 -5.38 -0.63 -26.27
C ASP A 43 -4.51 -1.36 -25.22
N MET A 44 -3.26 -1.70 -25.55
CA MET A 44 -2.29 -2.11 -24.52
C MET A 44 -1.90 -0.88 -23.71
N ILE A 45 -2.63 -0.69 -22.62
CA ILE A 45 -2.34 0.30 -21.59
C ILE A 45 -0.90 0.10 -21.12
N ASP A 46 -0.04 1.06 -21.44
CA ASP A 46 1.37 1.06 -21.06
C ASP A 46 1.49 1.39 -19.56
N LEU A 47 1.40 0.35 -18.74
CA LEU A 47 1.47 0.45 -17.28
C LEU A 47 2.75 1.16 -16.82
N GLU A 48 3.89 0.94 -17.49
CA GLU A 48 5.16 1.57 -17.11
C GLU A 48 5.11 3.10 -17.29
N LYS A 49 4.45 3.56 -18.36
CA LYS A 49 4.27 4.99 -18.59
C LYS A 49 3.31 5.62 -17.59
N ILE A 50 2.27 4.91 -17.19
CA ILE A 50 1.32 5.36 -16.17
C ILE A 50 2.01 5.43 -14.79
N THR A 51 2.76 4.42 -14.40
CA THR A 51 3.48 4.41 -13.12
C THR A 51 4.51 5.54 -13.06
N LYS A 52 5.32 5.74 -14.12
CA LYS A 52 6.27 6.86 -14.19
C LYS A 52 5.60 8.24 -14.10
N ASN A 53 4.40 8.40 -14.68
CA ASN A 53 3.68 9.66 -14.59
C ASN A 53 3.12 9.88 -13.18
N ILE A 54 2.57 8.84 -12.55
CA ILE A 54 2.11 8.90 -11.16
C ILE A 54 3.30 9.19 -10.23
N GLU A 55 4.44 8.53 -10.39
CA GLU A 55 5.64 8.79 -9.57
C GLU A 55 6.19 10.21 -9.75
N ARG A 56 6.10 10.79 -10.95
CA ARG A 56 6.57 12.17 -11.21
C ARG A 56 5.61 13.22 -10.63
N ASP A 57 4.31 12.99 -10.75
CA ASP A 57 3.29 13.99 -10.43
C ASP A 57 2.67 13.80 -9.03
N TYR A 58 2.91 12.66 -8.38
CA TYR A 58 2.50 12.41 -7.00
C TYR A 58 3.40 13.19 -6.04
N LYS A 59 2.90 14.36 -5.63
CA LYS A 59 3.40 15.06 -4.46
C LYS A 59 2.51 14.66 -3.29
N PRO A 60 3.06 14.14 -2.17
CA PRO A 60 2.23 13.93 -0.98
C PRO A 60 1.57 15.26 -0.63
N ALA A 61 0.24 15.28 -0.61
CA ALA A 61 -0.49 16.47 -0.19
C ALA A 61 -0.06 16.76 1.26
N ASN A 62 0.45 17.96 1.50
CA ASN A 62 0.70 18.43 2.86
C ASN A 62 -0.66 18.45 3.57
N ILE A 63 -0.86 17.51 4.50
CA ILE A 63 -2.04 17.50 5.36
C ILE A 63 -1.86 18.67 6.32
N ASN A 64 -2.51 19.80 6.01
CA ASN A 64 -2.56 20.92 6.92
C ASN A 64 -3.47 20.52 8.08
N LEU A 65 -2.86 20.17 9.21
CA LEU A 65 -3.58 19.91 10.46
C LEU A 65 -4.35 21.17 10.86
N THR A 66 -5.58 20.99 11.32
CA THR A 66 -6.31 22.04 12.02
C THR A 66 -5.64 22.34 13.37
N SER A 67 -5.92 23.51 13.95
CA SER A 67 -5.36 23.88 15.26
C SER A 67 -5.64 22.84 16.34
N TYR A 68 -6.81 22.19 16.30
CA TYR A 68 -7.21 21.13 17.22
C TYR A 68 -6.43 19.83 17.00
N GLU A 69 -6.20 19.44 15.75
CA GLU A 69 -5.42 18.21 15.44
C GLU A 69 -3.95 18.37 15.79
N GLN A 70 -3.39 19.57 15.56
CA GLN A 70 -2.03 19.89 15.97
C GLN A 70 -1.88 19.86 17.49
N GLU A 71 -2.84 20.43 18.24
CA GLU A 71 -2.87 20.34 19.70
C GLU A 71 -2.99 18.89 20.18
N GLN A 72 -3.75 18.03 19.49
CA GLN A 72 -3.81 16.61 19.83
C GLN A 72 -2.49 15.89 19.57
N GLU A 73 -1.81 16.15 18.45
CA GLU A 73 -0.48 15.56 18.20
C GLU A 73 0.53 16.02 19.24
N ASP A 74 0.56 17.32 19.56
CA ASP A 74 1.48 17.89 20.55
C ASP A 74 1.21 17.33 21.96
N ASN A 75 -0.06 17.13 22.34
CA ASN A 75 -0.45 16.53 23.61
C ASN A 75 -0.30 15.00 23.64
N ALA A 76 -0.37 14.32 22.49
CA ALA A 76 -0.19 12.87 22.40
C ALA A 76 1.27 12.46 22.60
N ILE A 77 2.22 13.37 22.38
CA ILE A 77 3.64 13.15 22.65
C ILE A 77 3.89 13.36 24.14
N ILE A 78 3.69 12.30 24.93
CA ILE A 78 4.17 12.26 26.31
C ILE A 78 5.71 12.32 26.25
N SER A 79 6.30 13.32 26.90
CA SER A 79 7.76 13.45 26.92
C SER A 79 8.40 12.29 27.69
N TYR A 80 9.55 11.79 27.22
CA TYR A 80 10.32 10.77 27.94
C TYR A 80 10.63 11.19 29.38
N GLN A 81 10.88 12.48 29.60
CA GLN A 81 11.09 13.05 30.92
C GLN A 81 9.85 12.93 31.82
N GLU A 82 8.64 13.11 31.26
CA GLU A 82 7.38 12.93 31.98
C GLU A 82 7.11 11.47 32.31
N LEU A 83 7.43 10.54 31.40
CA LEU A 83 7.40 9.10 31.69
C LEU A 83 8.37 8.71 32.81
N LEU A 84 9.60 9.24 32.78
CA LEU A 84 10.57 9.04 33.86
C LEU A 84 10.08 9.63 35.19
N ASN A 85 9.48 10.83 35.16
CA ASN A 85 8.99 11.51 36.36
C ASN A 85 7.69 10.90 36.92
N SER A 86 6.95 10.14 36.10
CA SER A 86 5.70 9.45 36.48
C SER A 86 5.90 7.96 36.79
N LYS A 87 7.05 7.37 36.42
CA LYS A 87 7.43 5.98 36.73
C LYS A 87 7.24 5.62 38.21
N ASP A 88 7.56 6.56 39.10
CA ASP A 88 7.46 6.35 40.55
C ASP A 88 6.11 6.77 41.15
N LYS A 89 5.20 7.34 40.35
CA LYS A 89 3.91 7.90 40.81
C LYS A 89 2.73 6.97 40.55
N ASN A 90 2.86 6.03 39.61
CA ASN A 90 1.80 5.10 39.21
C ASN A 90 2.01 3.71 39.83
N HIS A 91 2.08 3.64 41.16
CA HIS A 91 2.07 2.35 41.87
C HIS A 91 0.69 2.08 42.47
N VAL A 92 0.20 0.85 42.30
CA VAL A 92 -1.05 0.37 42.88
C VAL A 92 -0.70 -0.59 43.99
N ASN A 93 -1.01 -0.22 45.23
CA ASN A 93 -0.80 -1.09 46.38
C ASN A 93 -1.98 -2.04 46.56
N TYR A 94 -1.68 -3.30 46.86
CA TYR A 94 -2.69 -4.33 47.07
C TYR A 94 -2.71 -4.75 48.55
N ASP A 95 -3.91 -4.98 49.08
CA ASP A 95 -4.13 -5.47 50.43
C ASP A 95 -3.75 -6.95 50.52
N GLY A 96 -2.57 -7.23 51.09
CA GLY A 96 -2.05 -8.60 51.26
C GLY A 96 -2.85 -9.46 52.24
N SER A 97 -3.77 -8.86 53.02
CA SER A 97 -4.67 -9.60 53.92
C SER A 97 -5.98 -10.02 53.24
N PHE A 98 -6.25 -9.50 52.03
CA PHE A 98 -7.45 -9.82 51.27
C PHE A 98 -7.32 -11.19 50.60
N ASN A 99 -7.99 -12.18 51.18
CA ASN A 99 -8.17 -13.48 50.54
C ASN A 99 -9.57 -13.59 49.94
N ASN A 100 -9.63 -13.77 48.63
CA ASN A 100 -10.88 -14.06 47.94
C ASN A 100 -11.32 -15.52 48.25
N LYS A 101 -12.63 -15.72 48.48
CA LYS A 101 -13.25 -17.03 48.72
C LYS A 101 -13.83 -17.67 47.45
N THR A 102 -13.66 -17.03 46.29
CA THR A 102 -14.11 -17.54 44.98
C THR A 102 -12.96 -18.15 44.19
N ASP A 103 -13.28 -18.99 43.20
CA ASP A 103 -12.33 -19.68 42.31
C ASP A 103 -11.56 -18.76 41.34
N ILE A 104 -11.59 -17.45 41.58
CA ILE A 104 -10.99 -16.39 40.76
C ILE A 104 -10.05 -15.57 41.64
N ASP A 105 -8.81 -15.39 41.19
CA ASP A 105 -7.83 -14.54 41.87
C ASP A 105 -8.23 -13.06 41.72
N ILE A 106 -8.64 -12.43 42.81
CA ILE A 106 -9.00 -11.01 42.86
C ILE A 106 -8.17 -10.39 43.99
N LYS A 107 -7.44 -9.33 43.67
CA LYS A 107 -6.66 -8.53 44.62
C LYS A 107 -7.39 -7.23 44.91
N LYS A 108 -7.51 -6.88 46.19
CA LYS A 108 -8.12 -5.62 46.62
C LYS A 108 -7.05 -4.53 46.63
N VAL A 109 -7.36 -3.37 46.05
CA VAL A 109 -6.45 -2.20 46.09
C VAL A 109 -6.55 -1.54 47.46
N ASP A 110 -5.40 -1.28 48.09
CA ASP A 110 -5.30 -0.51 49.33
C ASP A 110 -5.03 0.96 49.00
N LEU A 111 -6.00 1.83 49.27
CA LEU A 111 -5.89 3.29 49.06
C LEU A 111 -5.30 4.01 50.29
N SER A 112 -5.13 3.28 51.39
CA SER A 112 -4.76 3.82 52.71
C SER A 112 -3.25 3.90 52.89
N ASN A 113 -2.52 2.93 52.33
CA ASN A 113 -1.06 2.90 52.35
C ASN A 113 -0.51 3.32 50.99
N ASN A 114 0.17 4.47 50.96
CA ASN A 114 0.96 4.96 49.82
C ASN A 114 2.46 4.73 50.07
N GLU A 115 2.81 3.60 50.69
CA GLU A 115 4.21 3.24 50.86
C GLU A 115 4.72 2.59 49.57
N LYS A 116 5.89 3.03 49.12
CA LYS A 116 6.57 2.45 47.96
C LYS A 116 6.97 1.02 48.32
N ASN A 117 6.18 0.03 47.94
CA ASN A 117 6.64 -1.35 48.03
C ASN A 117 7.87 -1.50 47.11
N ALA A 118 8.95 -2.04 47.65
CA ALA A 118 10.17 -2.30 46.90
C ALA A 118 9.82 -3.14 45.67
N TYR A 119 10.25 -2.68 44.51
CA TYR A 119 10.08 -3.34 43.22
C TYR A 119 10.34 -4.85 43.31
N ASP A 120 9.36 -5.67 42.91
CA ASP A 120 9.62 -7.06 42.54
C ASP A 120 10.46 -7.05 41.25
N GLU A 121 11.74 -7.38 41.39
CA GLU A 121 12.81 -7.26 40.40
C GLU A 121 12.72 -8.28 39.24
N HIS A 122 11.60 -9.01 39.11
CA HIS A 122 11.48 -10.19 38.24
C HIS A 122 10.73 -9.98 36.91
N ASN A 123 10.62 -8.75 36.41
CA ASN A 123 10.17 -8.53 35.03
C ASN A 123 11.23 -7.77 34.22
N GLN A 124 12.36 -8.43 33.98
CA GLN A 124 13.36 -7.97 33.02
C GLN A 124 12.81 -8.13 31.61
N ILE A 125 11.97 -7.19 31.18
CA ILE A 125 11.72 -6.97 29.76
C ILE A 125 13.06 -6.53 29.17
N ASN A 126 13.71 -7.43 28.44
CA ASN A 126 14.99 -7.16 27.78
C ASN A 126 14.72 -6.20 26.61
N ILE A 127 14.69 -4.90 26.90
CA ILE A 127 14.59 -3.85 25.90
C ILE A 127 15.99 -3.67 25.33
N THR A 128 16.25 -4.26 24.18
CA THR A 128 17.46 -3.98 23.40
C THR A 128 17.37 -2.55 22.86
N LEU A 129 17.79 -1.58 23.66
CA LEU A 129 18.02 -0.21 23.19
C LEU A 129 19.10 -0.28 22.09
N MET A 130 18.78 0.15 20.87
CA MET A 130 19.79 0.31 19.83
C MET A 130 20.90 1.25 20.35
N SER A 131 22.15 1.01 19.96
CA SER A 131 23.25 1.91 20.31
C SER A 131 22.97 3.33 19.81
N TYR A 132 23.24 4.34 20.63
CA TYR A 132 23.00 5.76 20.34
C TYR A 132 23.43 6.20 18.93
N GLU A 133 24.57 5.70 18.46
CA GLU A 133 25.08 5.98 17.11
C GLU A 133 24.12 5.56 15.99
N LYS A 134 23.41 4.43 16.16
CA LYS A 134 22.45 3.92 15.19
C LYS A 134 21.15 4.71 15.21
N GLU A 135 20.70 5.12 16.39
CA GLU A 135 19.51 5.94 16.54
C GLU A 135 19.72 7.34 15.93
N GLU A 136 20.89 7.95 16.14
CA GLU A 136 21.23 9.24 15.52
C GLU A 136 21.30 9.13 13.99
N ALA A 137 21.91 8.07 13.46
CA ALA A 137 21.94 7.81 12.02
C ALA A 137 20.54 7.65 11.42
N PHE A 138 19.65 6.94 12.13
CA PHE A 138 18.26 6.75 11.73
C PHE A 138 17.48 8.08 11.73
N LEU A 139 17.60 8.88 12.78
CA LEU A 139 16.95 10.19 12.87
C LEU A 139 17.46 11.15 11.79
N LYS A 140 18.76 11.11 11.47
CA LYS A 140 19.36 11.89 10.40
C LYS A 140 18.84 11.47 9.02
N ALA A 141 18.69 10.16 8.79
CA ALA A 141 18.09 9.63 7.57
C ALA A 141 16.62 10.05 7.43
N LEU A 142 15.83 9.99 8.50
CA LEU A 142 14.44 10.46 8.51
C LEU A 142 14.33 11.95 8.21
N LYS A 143 15.22 12.76 8.79
CA LYS A 143 15.26 14.20 8.53
C LYS A 143 15.60 14.51 7.08
N GLN A 144 16.56 13.78 6.50
CA GLN A 144 16.92 13.92 5.08
C GLN A 144 15.76 13.51 4.17
N LEU A 145 15.12 12.38 4.46
CA LEU A 145 13.95 11.90 3.73
C LEU A 145 12.81 12.93 3.74
N LYS A 146 12.53 13.54 4.90
CA LYS A 146 11.52 14.61 5.01
C LYS A 146 11.86 15.82 4.13
N ILE A 147 13.13 16.20 4.05
CA ILE A 147 13.59 17.32 3.19
C ILE A 147 13.44 16.95 1.71
N ASP A 148 13.81 15.73 1.34
CA ASP A 148 13.74 15.25 -0.05
C ASP A 148 12.29 15.09 -0.54
N LEU A 149 11.35 14.71 0.34
CA LEU A 149 9.91 14.63 0.06
C LEU A 149 9.20 16.00 0.01
N ALA A 150 9.76 17.02 0.67
CA ALA A 150 9.21 18.37 0.67
C ALA A 150 9.63 19.20 -0.55
N ARG A 151 10.45 18.63 -1.46
CA ARG A 151 10.98 19.27 -2.66
C ARG A 151 10.22 18.83 -3.91
#